data_AF-A0AAN6PYW5-F1
#
_entry.id   AF-A0AAN6PYW5-F1
#
_cell.length_a   1.000
_cell.length_b   1.000
_cell.length_c   1.000
_cell.angle_alpha   90.00
_cell.angle_beta   90.00
_cell.angle_gamma   90.00
#
_symmetry.space_group_name_H-M   'P 1'
#
loop_
_entity.id
_entity.type
_entity.pdbx_description
1 polymer ?
#
loop_
_entity_poly.entity_id
_entity_poly.type
_entity_poly.pdbx_seq_one_letter_code
_entity_poly.pdbx_strand_id
1 'polypeptide(L)'
;MQFLALLAIAAVTAAAALPDHPATSGDASSLGGGFVPNCYFHEVGKRGVNVGRLTGKCSDDTTFSELYGTWLDLNLCLGNNNGTLIWQDKGNAIATSCKDCKSRHFDPQWIECSYRGRSGAWKQTSLDLNQGVRYEPGPNVLACFGHLGVSTD
;
A
#
# COMPACT_ATOMS: atom_id res chain seq x y z
N MET A 1 72.39 24.39 -1.96
CA MET A 1 71.28 24.77 -1.06
C MET A 1 70.00 24.66 -1.87
N GLN A 2 69.10 23.79 -1.45
CA GLN A 2 68.03 23.18 -2.24
C GLN A 2 66.70 23.88 -1.93
N PHE A 3 66.01 24.40 -2.94
CA PHE A 3 64.70 25.03 -2.79
C PHE A 3 63.60 23.96 -2.68
N LEU A 4 62.88 23.94 -1.56
CA LEU A 4 61.73 23.07 -1.30
C LEU A 4 60.50 23.53 -2.12
N ALA A 5 59.85 22.59 -2.80
CA ALA A 5 58.57 22.79 -3.44
C ALA A 5 57.41 22.58 -2.43
N LEU A 6 56.46 23.52 -2.40
CA LEU A 6 55.21 23.41 -1.65
C LEU A 6 54.20 22.54 -2.44
N LEU A 7 53.80 21.41 -1.86
CA LEU A 7 52.65 20.62 -2.31
C LEU A 7 51.37 21.14 -1.63
N ALA A 8 50.40 21.57 -2.43
CA ALA A 8 49.03 21.84 -1.98
C ALA A 8 48.22 20.54 -1.98
N ILE A 9 47.61 20.19 -0.84
CA ILE A 9 46.74 19.02 -0.69
C ILE A 9 45.30 19.47 -0.94
N ALA A 10 44.68 18.97 -2.00
CA ALA A 10 43.25 19.15 -2.25
C ALA A 10 42.46 18.17 -1.36
N ALA A 11 41.60 18.70 -0.48
CA ALA A 11 40.68 17.91 0.33
C ALA A 11 39.45 17.53 -0.52
N VAL A 12 39.32 16.25 -0.85
CA VAL A 12 38.12 15.70 -1.49
C VAL A 12 37.13 15.33 -0.38
N THR A 13 36.04 16.09 -0.25
CA THR A 13 34.92 15.71 0.61
C THR A 13 34.12 14.60 -0.08
N ALA A 14 34.26 13.36 0.39
CA ALA A 14 33.39 12.26 0.01
C ALA A 14 32.01 12.48 0.65
N ALA A 15 30.99 12.75 -0.17
CA ALA A 15 29.60 12.66 0.27
C ALA A 15 29.27 11.18 0.48
N ALA A 16 29.03 10.78 1.72
CA ALA A 16 28.53 9.46 2.03
C ALA A 16 27.10 9.33 1.48
N ALA A 17 26.96 8.60 0.37
CA ALA A 17 25.65 8.15 -0.10
C ALA A 17 25.06 7.23 0.98
N LEU A 18 23.90 7.61 1.51
CA LEU A 18 23.12 6.74 2.39
C LEU A 18 22.80 5.44 1.62
N PRO A 19 22.85 4.28 2.28
CA PRO A 19 22.42 3.04 1.65
C PRO A 19 20.94 3.17 1.29
N ASP A 20 20.64 3.22 -0.02
CA ASP A 20 19.33 2.90 -0.56
C ASP A 20 19.04 1.46 -0.10
N HIS A 21 18.24 1.33 0.95
CA HIS A 21 17.67 0.05 1.30
C HIS A 21 16.80 -0.34 0.10
N PRO A 22 17.07 -1.49 -0.56
CA PRO A 22 16.16 -1.97 -1.57
C PRO A 22 14.81 -2.14 -0.88
N ALA A 23 13.79 -1.44 -1.38
CA ALA A 23 12.43 -1.77 -1.05
C ALA A 23 12.27 -3.24 -1.40
N THR A 24 12.19 -4.10 -0.38
CA THR A 24 11.90 -5.51 -0.56
C THR A 24 10.52 -5.53 -1.19
N SER A 25 10.48 -5.66 -2.51
CA SER A 25 9.32 -6.04 -3.26
C SER A 25 8.95 -7.42 -2.75
N GLY A 26 8.06 -7.48 -1.75
CA GLY A 26 7.48 -8.73 -1.31
C GLY A 26 6.87 -9.40 -2.54
N ASP A 27 7.31 -10.63 -2.82
CA ASP A 27 6.73 -11.46 -3.87
C ASP A 27 5.21 -11.43 -3.73
N ALA A 28 4.50 -11.05 -4.80
CA ALA A 28 3.04 -10.95 -4.82
C ALA A 28 2.36 -12.27 -4.39
N SER A 29 3.05 -13.40 -4.55
CA SER A 29 2.62 -14.73 -4.12
C SER A 29 2.58 -14.93 -2.59
N SER A 30 3.23 -14.06 -1.81
CA SER A 30 3.25 -14.11 -0.33
C SER A 30 2.17 -13.24 0.34
N LEU A 31 1.49 -12.39 -0.43
CA LEU A 31 0.50 -11.46 0.11
C LEU A 31 -0.82 -12.15 0.48
N GLY A 32 -1.07 -13.33 -0.11
CA GLY A 32 -2.18 -14.20 0.24
C GLY A 32 -3.56 -13.63 -0.10
N GLY A 33 -3.67 -12.74 -1.09
CA GLY A 33 -4.92 -12.08 -1.47
C GLY A 33 -6.00 -13.02 -2.03
N GLY A 34 -7.03 -12.45 -2.66
CA GLY A 34 -8.13 -13.21 -3.29
C GLY A 34 -9.47 -13.04 -2.60
N PHE A 35 -9.78 -11.87 -2.03
CA PHE A 35 -11.06 -11.62 -1.36
C PHE A 35 -12.27 -11.51 -2.30
N VAL A 36 -12.05 -11.19 -3.59
CA VAL A 36 -13.13 -10.85 -4.53
C VAL A 36 -14.21 -11.95 -4.67
N PRO A 37 -13.90 -13.25 -4.77
CA PRO A 37 -14.92 -14.29 -4.86
C PRO A 37 -15.88 -14.38 -3.66
N ASN A 38 -15.47 -13.85 -2.51
CA ASN A 38 -16.20 -13.95 -1.26
C ASN A 38 -16.86 -12.64 -0.84
N CYS A 39 -16.74 -11.55 -1.61
CA CYS A 39 -17.25 -10.26 -1.17
C CYS A 39 -17.89 -9.46 -2.33
N TYR A 40 -18.91 -8.63 -2.05
CA TYR A 40 -19.74 -8.00 -3.10
C TYR A 40 -19.74 -6.45 -3.12
N PHE A 41 -19.29 -5.77 -2.05
CA PHE A 41 -19.24 -4.29 -1.97
C PHE A 41 -17.87 -3.87 -1.46
N HIS A 42 -17.15 -3.02 -2.18
CA HIS A 42 -15.76 -2.65 -1.84
C HIS A 42 -15.49 -1.17 -2.06
N GLU A 43 -15.78 -0.34 -1.06
CA GLU A 43 -15.49 1.09 -1.14
C GLU A 43 -14.23 1.41 -0.33
N VAL A 44 -13.29 2.13 -0.94
CA VAL A 44 -12.17 2.74 -0.21
C VAL A 44 -12.57 4.15 0.20
N GLY A 45 -12.65 4.39 1.50
CA GLY A 45 -12.99 5.68 2.08
C GLY A 45 -12.04 6.79 1.63
N LYS A 46 -12.61 7.94 1.28
CA LYS A 46 -11.92 9.11 0.73
C LYS A 46 -11.16 9.87 1.83
N ARG A 47 -10.21 10.72 1.40
CA ARG A 47 -9.51 11.63 2.32
C ARG A 47 -10.51 12.52 3.07
N GLY A 48 -10.39 12.58 4.39
CA GLY A 48 -11.27 13.34 5.30
C GLY A 48 -12.40 12.53 5.95
N VAL A 49 -12.82 11.41 5.37
CA VAL A 49 -13.87 10.53 5.94
C VAL A 49 -13.46 9.07 5.75
N ASN A 50 -13.14 8.37 6.84
CA ASN A 50 -12.72 6.97 6.81
C ASN A 50 -11.53 6.71 5.86
N VAL A 51 -10.51 7.58 5.89
CA VAL A 51 -9.36 7.58 4.96
C VAL A 51 -8.70 6.20 4.88
N GLY A 52 -8.71 5.59 3.70
CA GLY A 52 -8.06 4.30 3.48
C GLY A 52 -8.81 3.10 4.06
N ARG A 53 -10.02 3.30 4.60
CA ARG A 53 -10.87 2.19 5.03
C ARG A 53 -11.47 1.51 3.79
N LEU A 54 -11.07 0.27 3.51
CA LEU A 54 -11.77 -0.62 2.59
C LEU A 54 -12.95 -1.24 3.32
N THR A 55 -14.16 -0.89 2.92
CA THR A 55 -15.39 -1.45 3.49
C THR A 55 -15.95 -2.51 2.57
N GLY A 56 -16.55 -3.56 3.13
CA GLY A 56 -17.31 -4.49 2.33
C GLY A 56 -18.25 -5.41 3.05
N LYS A 57 -18.90 -6.26 2.25
CA LYS A 57 -19.81 -7.30 2.69
C LYS A 57 -19.36 -8.62 2.09
N CYS A 58 -19.03 -9.58 2.95
CA CYS A 58 -18.38 -10.83 2.60
C CYS A 58 -19.18 -12.04 3.07
N SER A 59 -18.88 -13.21 2.53
CA SER A 59 -19.57 -14.46 2.80
C SER A 59 -18.55 -15.60 2.84
N ASP A 60 -18.81 -16.59 3.70
CA ASP A 60 -18.01 -17.83 3.76
C ASP A 60 -18.23 -18.71 2.53
N ASP A 61 -19.34 -18.52 1.84
CA ASP A 61 -19.66 -19.19 0.58
C ASP A 61 -19.75 -18.20 -0.59
N THR A 62 -19.45 -18.69 -1.79
CA THR A 62 -19.48 -17.89 -3.04
C THR A 62 -20.90 -17.72 -3.60
N THR A 63 -21.91 -18.33 -2.99
CA THR A 63 -23.33 -18.12 -3.32
C THR A 63 -23.94 -16.95 -2.53
N PHE A 64 -23.18 -16.39 -1.59
CA PHE A 64 -23.56 -15.27 -0.73
C PHE A 64 -24.83 -15.54 0.08
N SER A 65 -24.93 -16.73 0.68
CA SER A 65 -26.11 -17.12 1.45
C SER A 65 -26.29 -16.29 2.74
N GLU A 66 -25.17 -15.88 3.34
CA GLU A 66 -25.11 -14.99 4.49
C GLU A 66 -24.00 -13.95 4.27
N LEU A 67 -24.30 -12.67 4.55
CA LEU A 67 -23.39 -11.56 4.29
C LEU A 67 -22.99 -10.88 5.58
N TYR A 68 -21.69 -10.80 5.80
CA TYR A 68 -21.06 -10.16 6.94
C TYR A 68 -20.44 -8.82 6.55
N GLY A 69 -20.82 -7.75 7.26
CA GLY A 69 -20.20 -6.45 7.14
C GLY A 69 -18.80 -6.44 7.74
N THR A 70 -17.84 -5.87 7.01
CA THR A 70 -16.44 -5.78 7.45
C THR A 70 -15.79 -4.51 6.91
N TRP A 71 -14.73 -4.04 7.60
CA TRP A 71 -13.80 -3.09 7.02
C TRP A 71 -12.35 -3.35 7.40
N LEU A 72 -11.43 -2.93 6.53
CA LEU A 72 -9.97 -3.04 6.70
C LEU A 72 -9.33 -1.66 6.53
N ASP A 73 -8.34 -1.33 7.37
CA ASP A 73 -7.53 -0.12 7.19
C ASP A 73 -6.35 -0.39 6.24
N LEU A 74 -6.47 0.09 5.01
CA LEU A 74 -5.42 -0.06 3.98
C LEU A 74 -4.14 0.74 4.29
N ASN A 75 -4.17 1.68 5.25
CA ASN A 75 -2.93 2.31 5.72
C ASN A 75 -1.99 1.30 6.40
N LEU A 76 -2.52 0.18 6.89
CA LEU A 76 -1.73 -0.92 7.43
C LEU A 76 -1.13 -1.81 6.33
N CYS A 77 -1.58 -1.69 5.08
CA CYS A 77 -1.23 -2.61 4.00
C CYS A 77 -0.48 -1.95 2.84
N LEU A 78 -0.55 -0.62 2.71
CA LEU A 78 -0.12 0.09 1.51
C LEU A 78 0.98 1.10 1.80
N GLY A 79 2.03 1.05 0.98
CA GLY A 79 3.19 1.94 1.00
C GLY A 79 3.29 2.81 -0.26
N ASN A 80 3.99 3.94 -0.15
CA ASN A 80 4.33 4.78 -1.29
C ASN A 80 5.84 4.69 -1.56
N ASN A 81 6.20 4.05 -2.67
CA ASN A 81 7.57 3.99 -3.15
C ASN A 81 7.77 4.98 -4.30
N ASN A 82 8.24 6.19 -3.97
CA ASN A 82 8.59 7.24 -4.95
C ASN A 82 7.47 7.58 -5.97
N GLY A 83 6.24 7.66 -5.47
CA GLY A 83 5.03 7.97 -6.23
C GLY A 83 4.34 6.73 -6.82
N THR A 84 4.86 5.54 -6.56
CA THR A 84 4.24 4.26 -6.92
C THR A 84 3.62 3.64 -5.68
N LEU A 85 2.33 3.29 -5.76
CA LEU A 85 1.64 2.57 -4.69
C LEU A 85 2.08 1.11 -4.70
N ILE A 86 2.43 0.58 -3.53
CA ILE A 86 2.89 -0.80 -3.37
C ILE A 86 2.23 -1.45 -2.16
N TRP A 87 2.20 -2.78 -2.14
CA TRP A 87 1.93 -3.53 -0.91
C TRP A 87 3.11 -3.38 0.05
N GLN A 88 2.83 -2.94 1.27
CA GLN A 88 3.82 -2.76 2.32
C GLN A 88 3.14 -2.81 3.69
N ASP A 89 3.59 -3.73 4.53
CA ASP A 89 3.15 -3.81 5.92
C ASP A 89 3.43 -2.49 6.66
N LYS A 90 2.38 -1.92 7.27
CA LYS A 90 2.37 -0.62 7.97
C LYS A 90 2.87 0.56 7.11
N GLY A 91 2.59 0.54 5.81
CA GLY A 91 3.13 1.53 4.86
C GLY A 91 2.52 2.95 4.95
N ASN A 92 1.30 3.11 5.48
CA ASN A 92 0.61 4.38 5.72
C ASN A 92 0.49 5.32 4.50
N ALA A 93 0.43 4.76 3.29
CA ALA A 93 0.49 5.53 2.05
C ALA A 93 -0.70 6.49 1.88
N ILE A 94 -1.92 5.98 2.12
CA ILE A 94 -3.15 6.71 1.80
C ILE A 94 -3.26 7.99 2.66
N ALA A 95 -3.03 7.89 3.97
CA ALA A 95 -3.15 9.02 4.88
C ALA A 95 -2.07 10.09 4.64
N THR A 96 -0.85 9.70 4.24
CA THR A 96 0.31 10.60 4.23
C THR A 96 0.60 11.24 2.88
N SER A 97 0.36 10.52 1.78
CA SER A 97 0.90 10.90 0.47
C SER A 97 -0.04 10.65 -0.71
N CYS A 98 -1.31 10.33 -0.47
CA CYS A 98 -2.36 10.15 -1.48
C CYS A 98 -3.20 11.41 -1.70
N LYS A 99 -3.63 11.61 -2.94
CA LYS A 99 -4.80 12.42 -3.31
C LYS A 99 -5.55 11.77 -4.47
N ASP A 100 -6.78 12.23 -4.69
CA ASP A 100 -7.62 11.84 -5.82
C ASP A 100 -7.82 10.31 -5.93
N CYS A 101 -7.86 9.64 -4.77
CA CYS A 101 -7.96 8.20 -4.62
C CYS A 101 -9.39 7.74 -5.03
N LYS A 102 -9.50 6.75 -5.92
CA LYS A 102 -10.76 6.17 -6.41
C LYS A 102 -10.67 4.64 -6.38
N SER A 103 -11.71 3.98 -5.88
CA SER A 103 -11.88 2.54 -6.05
C SER A 103 -12.57 2.28 -7.39
N ARG A 104 -12.11 1.27 -8.13
CA ARG A 104 -12.75 0.79 -9.35
C ARG A 104 -13.09 -0.69 -9.21
N HIS A 105 -14.37 -0.99 -9.33
CA HIS A 105 -14.85 -2.36 -9.36
C HIS A 105 -14.74 -2.91 -10.78
N PHE A 106 -13.62 -3.55 -11.05
CA PHE A 106 -13.46 -4.49 -12.15
C PHE A 106 -13.13 -5.84 -11.51
N ASP A 107 -13.29 -6.95 -12.21
CA ASP A 107 -12.69 -8.23 -11.79
C ASP A 107 -11.26 -8.24 -12.35
N PRO A 108 -10.19 -7.87 -11.60
CA PRO A 108 -10.08 -7.68 -10.14
C PRO A 108 -10.20 -6.21 -9.64
N GLN A 109 -10.43 -6.01 -8.34
CA GLN A 109 -10.70 -4.70 -7.73
C GLN A 109 -9.44 -3.83 -7.65
N TRP A 110 -9.48 -2.63 -8.23
CA TRP A 110 -8.35 -1.69 -8.20
C TRP A 110 -8.61 -0.51 -7.26
N ILE A 111 -7.51 -0.01 -6.68
CA ILE A 111 -7.43 1.35 -6.18
C ILE A 111 -6.52 2.16 -7.11
N GLU A 112 -6.99 3.34 -7.50
CA GLU A 112 -6.23 4.28 -8.32
C GLU A 112 -6.09 5.60 -7.59
N CYS A 113 -4.87 6.11 -7.50
CA CYS A 113 -4.63 7.38 -6.85
C CYS A 113 -3.47 8.15 -7.46
N SER A 114 -3.32 9.40 -7.02
CA SER A 114 -2.09 10.16 -7.24
C SER A 114 -1.24 10.18 -5.96
N TYR A 115 0.02 9.75 -6.09
CA TYR A 115 0.99 9.78 -4.99
C TYR A 115 2.17 10.71 -5.28
N ARG A 116 2.68 11.34 -4.23
CA ARG A 116 3.82 12.25 -4.34
C ARG A 116 5.12 11.45 -4.33
N GLY A 117 5.95 11.62 -5.36
CA GLY A 117 7.32 11.07 -5.42
C GLY A 117 8.35 11.91 -4.67
N ARG A 118 9.59 11.43 -4.59
CA ARG A 118 10.73 12.12 -3.94
C ARG A 118 11.03 13.48 -4.56
N SER A 119 10.81 13.63 -5.87
CA SER A 119 10.95 14.93 -6.58
C SER A 119 9.84 15.93 -6.27
N GLY A 120 8.85 15.55 -5.46
CA GLY A 120 7.67 16.34 -5.16
C GLY A 120 6.59 16.29 -6.25
N ALA A 121 6.87 15.68 -7.40
CA ALA A 121 5.91 15.48 -8.48
C ALA A 121 4.85 14.44 -8.11
N TRP A 122 3.63 14.67 -8.58
CA TRP A 122 2.52 13.73 -8.44
C TRP A 122 2.55 12.71 -9.58
N LYS A 123 2.39 11.43 -9.25
CA LYS A 123 2.27 10.34 -10.22
C LYS A 123 0.97 9.60 -9.99
N GLN A 124 0.28 9.27 -11.07
CA GLN A 124 -0.84 8.34 -11.01
C GLN A 124 -0.31 6.91 -10.93
N THR A 125 -0.97 6.11 -10.10
CA THR A 125 -0.62 4.71 -9.88
C THR A 125 -1.88 3.95 -9.52
N SER A 126 -1.92 2.68 -9.90
CA SER A 126 -2.99 1.76 -9.58
C SER A 126 -2.41 0.54 -8.88
N LEU A 127 -3.17 -0.02 -7.95
CA LEU A 127 -2.83 -1.28 -7.29
C LEU A 127 -4.06 -2.19 -7.27
N ASP A 128 -3.86 -3.44 -7.64
CA ASP A 128 -4.89 -4.47 -7.54
C ASP A 128 -5.02 -4.89 -6.07
N LEU A 129 -6.14 -4.53 -5.46
CA LEU A 129 -6.44 -4.87 -4.07
C LEU A 129 -6.62 -6.38 -3.90
N ASN A 130 -7.06 -7.10 -4.93
CA ASN A 130 -7.26 -8.53 -4.86
C ASN A 130 -5.94 -9.31 -4.73
N GLN A 131 -4.80 -8.70 -5.07
CA GLN A 131 -3.49 -9.34 -4.90
C GLN A 131 -3.06 -9.48 -3.43
N GLY A 132 -3.50 -8.58 -2.55
CA GLY A 132 -3.02 -8.55 -1.16
C GLY A 132 -4.06 -8.35 -0.07
N VAL A 133 -5.32 -8.09 -0.43
CA VAL A 133 -6.44 -8.25 0.49
C VAL A 133 -7.00 -9.66 0.33
N ARG A 134 -7.26 -10.31 1.46
CA ARG A 134 -7.91 -11.61 1.58
C ARG A 134 -9.14 -11.54 2.47
N TYR A 135 -10.02 -12.51 2.31
CA TYR A 135 -11.14 -12.73 3.22
C TYR A 135 -10.78 -13.85 4.20
N GLU A 136 -11.01 -13.64 5.49
CA GLU A 136 -10.79 -14.64 6.54
C GLU A 136 -12.12 -15.25 7.00
N PRO A 137 -12.41 -16.50 6.61
CA PRO A 137 -13.60 -17.21 7.06
C PRO A 137 -13.48 -17.54 8.55
N GLY A 138 -14.57 -17.38 9.30
CA GLY A 138 -14.60 -17.56 10.76
C GLY A 138 -14.74 -16.24 11.52
N PRO A 139 -13.75 -15.32 11.50
CA PRO A 139 -13.96 -13.96 11.99
C PRO A 139 -14.75 -13.10 11.02
N ASN A 140 -14.92 -13.54 9.76
CA ASN A 140 -15.71 -12.90 8.70
C ASN A 140 -15.25 -11.48 8.39
N VAL A 141 -13.93 -11.32 8.24
CA VAL A 141 -13.31 -10.01 7.99
C VAL A 141 -12.40 -10.00 6.76
N LEU A 142 -12.25 -8.82 6.16
CA LEU A 142 -11.16 -8.53 5.25
C LEU A 142 -9.84 -8.40 6.01
N ALA A 143 -8.73 -8.75 5.37
CA ALA A 143 -7.43 -8.69 5.99
C ALA A 143 -6.29 -8.60 4.96
N CYS A 144 -5.11 -8.22 5.42
CA CYS A 144 -3.88 -8.12 4.62
C CYS A 144 -2.67 -8.45 5.50
N PHE A 145 -1.64 -9.09 4.96
CA PHE A 145 -0.47 -9.51 5.76
C PHE A 145 -0.91 -10.24 7.05
N GLY A 146 -0.68 -9.64 8.23
CA GLY A 146 -1.18 -10.10 9.54
C GLY A 146 -2.21 -9.19 10.20
N HIS A 147 -2.73 -8.18 9.48
CA HIS A 147 -3.75 -7.26 9.99
C HIS A 147 -5.14 -7.76 9.66
N LEU A 148 -5.93 -8.00 10.70
CA LEU A 148 -7.34 -8.29 10.58
C LEU A 148 -8.13 -6.99 10.51
N GLY A 149 -9.15 -7.00 9.66
CA GLY A 149 -10.21 -5.99 9.68
C GLY A 149 -11.13 -6.16 10.87
N VAL A 150 -12.25 -5.47 10.80
CA VAL A 150 -13.26 -5.41 11.86
C VAL A 150 -14.60 -5.77 11.26
N SER A 151 -15.27 -6.74 11.88
CA SER A 151 -16.67 -7.07 11.60
C SER A 151 -17.59 -5.98 12.16
N THR A 152 -18.67 -5.68 11.45
CA THR A 152 -19.60 -4.59 11.78
C THR A 152 -21.02 -5.06 12.09
N ASP A 153 -21.23 -6.36 12.21
CA ASP A 153 -22.54 -6.95 12.52
C ASP A 153 -22.71 -7.24 14.03
#